data_AF-A0A844E2G4-F1
#
_entry.id   AF-A0A844E2G4-F1
#
_cell.length_a   1.000
_cell.length_b   1.000
_cell.length_c   1.000
_cell.angle_alpha   90.00
_cell.angle_beta   90.00
_cell.angle_gamma   90.00
#
_symmetry.space_group_name_H-M   'P 1'
#
loop_
_entity.id
_entity.type
_entity.pdbx_description
1 polymer ?
#
loop_
_entity_poly.entity_id
_entity_poly.type
_entity_poly.pdbx_seq_one_letter_code
_entity_poly.pdbx_strand_id
1 'polypeptide(L)'
;MTAEGAVSNVKVSFNPGTQEKINKKLYEVQQMIDSEVLRRCDPLVPFDTGTLKQSGIEHTELGSGNVIYRTVYARKQYYIPMQHENNRTEYWFEHMKNNGGKAAILKAAQEALNK
;
A
#
# COMPACT_ATOMS: atom_id res chain seq x y z
N MET A 1 -8.16 52.67 -22.19
CA MET A 1 -8.52 52.08 -20.89
C MET A 1 -7.65 50.84 -20.71
N THR A 2 -6.50 50.99 -20.06
CA THR A 2 -5.54 49.90 -19.81
C THR A 2 -5.49 49.65 -18.30
N ALA A 3 -6.09 48.55 -17.86
CA ALA A 3 -5.92 48.07 -16.50
C ALA A 3 -4.75 47.08 -16.50
N GLU A 4 -3.56 47.56 -16.12
CA GLU A 4 -2.41 46.71 -15.83
C GLU A 4 -2.67 46.02 -14.48
N GLY A 5 -3.20 44.80 -14.53
CA GLY A 5 -3.39 43.97 -13.35
C GLY A 5 -2.04 43.46 -12.84
N ALA A 6 -1.57 44.03 -11.71
CA ALA A 6 -0.38 43.56 -11.03
C ALA A 6 -0.60 42.13 -10.50
N VAL A 7 0.07 41.14 -11.11
CA VAL A 7 0.19 39.79 -10.56
C VAL A 7 1.19 39.81 -9.41
N SER A 8 0.71 39.70 -8.18
CA SER A 8 1.56 39.59 -6.99
C SER A 8 2.05 38.15 -6.82
N ASN A 9 3.36 37.95 -6.91
CA ASN A 9 3.97 36.66 -6.60
C ASN A 9 3.98 36.42 -5.08
N VAL A 10 3.04 35.60 -4.59
CA VAL A 10 3.02 35.14 -3.20
C VAL A 10 4.01 33.99 -3.04
N LYS A 11 5.09 34.20 -2.28
CA LYS A 11 5.99 33.13 -1.86
C LYS A 11 5.46 32.49 -0.58
N VAL A 12 4.91 31.28 -0.69
CA VAL A 12 4.57 30.45 0.47
C VAL A 12 5.82 29.70 0.90
N SER A 13 6.36 30.03 2.07
CA SER A 13 7.48 29.30 2.70
C SER A 13 6.97 28.52 3.91
N PHE A 14 7.15 27.20 3.90
CA PHE A 14 6.88 26.37 5.07
C PHE A 14 7.93 26.61 6.15
N ASN A 15 7.51 26.58 7.41
CA ASN A 15 8.43 26.69 8.53
C ASN A 15 9.47 25.53 8.47
N PRO A 16 10.77 25.79 8.70
CA PRO A 16 11.77 24.75 8.72
C PRO A 16 11.42 23.72 9.81
N GLY A 17 11.32 22.44 9.43
CA GLY A 17 10.89 21.35 10.30
C GLY A 17 9.42 20.92 10.14
N THR A 18 8.56 21.71 9.50
CA THR A 18 7.20 21.26 9.16
C THR A 18 7.23 20.14 8.11
N GLN A 19 8.13 20.24 7.13
CA GLN A 19 8.29 19.22 6.08
C GLN A 19 8.74 17.87 6.65
N GLU A 20 9.71 17.87 7.56
CA GLU A 20 10.22 16.64 8.19
C GLU A 20 9.14 15.95 9.03
N LYS A 21 8.38 16.72 9.82
CA LYS A 21 7.26 16.20 10.62
C LYS A 21 6.16 15.58 9.75
N ILE A 22 5.81 16.23 8.64
CA ILE A 22 4.83 15.70 7.69
C ILE A 22 5.36 14.42 7.06
N ASN A 23 6.60 14.40 6.57
CA ASN A 23 7.20 13.23 5.94
C ASN A 23 7.25 12.03 6.90
N LYS A 24 7.61 12.26 8.17
CA LYS A 24 7.60 11.21 9.18
C LYS A 24 6.21 10.64 9.39
N LYS A 25 5.19 11.49 9.53
CA LYS A 25 3.82 11.03 9.76
C LYS A 25 3.26 10.28 8.53
N LEU A 26 3.58 10.75 7.32
CA LEU A 26 3.22 10.05 6.08
C LEU A 26 3.90 8.67 6.01
N TYR A 27 5.16 8.57 6.40
CA TYR A 27 5.89 7.30 6.44
C TYR A 27 5.26 6.30 7.41
N GLU A 28 4.92 6.71 8.63
CA GLU A 28 4.24 5.86 9.62
C GLU A 28 2.87 5.36 9.11
N VAL A 29 2.12 6.22 8.41
CA VAL A 29 0.84 5.84 7.79
C VAL A 29 1.06 4.81 6.67
N GLN A 30 2.08 5.00 5.84
CA GLN A 30 2.42 4.03 4.78
C GLN A 30 2.81 2.66 5.35
N GLN A 31 3.57 2.62 6.46
CA GLN A 31 3.90 1.36 7.13
C GLN A 31 2.66 0.59 7.61
N MET A 32 1.66 1.31 8.15
CA MET A 32 0.38 0.72 8.53
C MET A 32 -0.40 0.21 7.32
N ILE A 33 -0.43 0.96 6.22
CA ILE A 33 -1.06 0.55 4.97
C ILE A 33 -0.44 -0.75 4.46
N ASP A 34 0.89 -0.80 4.33
CA ASP A 34 1.61 -1.97 3.83
C ASP A 34 1.36 -3.21 4.71
N SER A 35 1.36 -3.02 6.04
CA SER A 35 1.07 -4.09 6.99
C SER A 35 -0.36 -4.62 6.85
N GLU A 36 -1.35 -3.74 6.69
CA GLU A 36 -2.74 -4.15 6.48
C GLU A 36 -2.96 -4.85 5.15
N VAL A 37 -2.27 -4.42 4.09
CA VAL A 37 -2.28 -5.11 2.79
C VAL A 37 -1.76 -6.53 2.96
N LEU A 38 -0.58 -6.71 3.58
CA LEU A 38 0.00 -8.04 3.83
C LEU A 38 -0.96 -8.93 4.64
N ARG A 39 -1.54 -8.40 5.73
CA ARG A 39 -2.47 -9.13 6.60
C ARG A 39 -3.73 -9.58 5.85
N ARG A 40 -4.26 -8.75 4.94
CA ARG A 40 -5.49 -9.05 4.19
C ARG A 40 -5.25 -9.91 2.95
N CYS A 41 -4.07 -9.81 2.35
CA CYS A 41 -3.66 -10.71 1.28
C CYS A 41 -3.29 -12.10 1.83
N ASP A 42 -2.87 -12.20 3.09
CA ASP A 42 -2.45 -13.45 3.71
C ASP A 42 -3.42 -14.62 3.53
N PRO A 43 -4.75 -14.50 3.73
CA PRO A 43 -5.69 -15.60 3.50
C PRO A 43 -5.99 -15.90 2.02
N LEU A 44 -5.55 -15.05 1.08
CA LEU A 44 -5.86 -15.18 -0.35
C LEU A 44 -4.67 -15.71 -1.16
N VAL A 45 -3.44 -15.48 -0.69
CA VAL A 45 -2.21 -15.95 -1.36
C VAL A 45 -2.18 -17.47 -1.42
N PRO A 46 -1.93 -18.11 -2.59
CA PRO A 46 -1.79 -19.56 -2.68
C PRO A 46 -0.78 -20.10 -1.66
N PHE A 47 -1.22 -21.08 -0.86
CA PHE A 47 -0.43 -21.69 0.20
C PHE A 47 -0.19 -23.16 -0.11
N ASP A 48 1.09 -23.51 -0.23
CA ASP A 48 1.56 -24.88 -0.34
C ASP A 48 2.59 -25.13 0.78
N THR A 49 3.82 -24.63 0.62
CA THR A 49 4.87 -24.66 1.65
C THR A 49 4.98 -23.38 2.50
N GLY A 50 4.21 -22.34 2.16
CA GLY A 50 4.28 -21.02 2.80
C GLY A 50 5.37 -20.08 2.27
N THR A 51 6.27 -20.54 1.40
CA THR A 51 7.38 -19.75 0.86
C THR A 51 6.93 -18.49 0.10
N LEU A 52 5.78 -18.54 -0.61
CA LEU A 52 5.24 -17.36 -1.31
C LEU A 52 4.80 -16.27 -0.35
N LYS A 53 4.05 -16.66 0.69
CA LYS A 53 3.61 -15.78 1.77
C LYS A 53 4.82 -15.15 2.45
N GLN A 54 5.79 -15.97 2.82
CA GLN A 54 7.00 -15.54 3.51
C GLN A 54 7.82 -14.57 2.64
N SER A 55 7.95 -14.85 1.35
CA SER A 55 8.61 -13.94 0.40
C SER A 55 7.95 -12.56 0.37
N GLY A 56 6.62 -12.49 0.43
CA GLY A 56 5.89 -11.23 0.51
C GLY A 56 6.22 -10.41 1.76
N ILE A 57 6.49 -11.06 2.90
CA ILE A 57 6.87 -10.39 4.14
C ILE A 57 8.34 -9.97 4.11
N GLU A 58 9.23 -10.84 3.62
CA GLU A 58 10.68 -10.62 3.62
C GLU A 58 11.14 -9.59 2.59
N HIS A 59 10.45 -9.50 1.45
CA HIS A 59 10.85 -8.65 0.33
C HIS A 59 10.05 -7.35 0.24
N THR A 60 9.07 -7.16 1.12
CA THR A 60 8.31 -5.91 1.22
C THR A 60 8.96 -5.00 2.24
N GLU A 61 9.41 -3.84 1.77
CA GLU A 61 9.86 -2.76 2.65
C GLU A 61 8.64 -2.00 3.16
N LEU A 62 8.35 -2.13 4.46
CA LEU A 62 7.24 -1.40 5.09
C LEU A 62 7.45 0.11 4.98
N GLY A 63 6.49 0.82 4.41
CA GLY A 63 6.54 2.25 4.16
C GLY A 63 6.97 2.61 2.72
N SER A 64 7.32 1.62 1.90
CA SER A 64 7.65 1.82 0.48
C SER A 64 6.41 1.98 -0.40
N GLY A 65 5.23 1.51 0.07
CA GLY A 65 4.01 1.46 -0.72
C GLY A 65 3.98 0.34 -1.76
N ASN A 66 4.99 -0.54 -1.78
CA ASN A 66 5.12 -1.64 -2.74
C ASN A 66 5.22 -2.98 -2.01
N VAL A 67 4.26 -3.88 -2.28
CA VAL A 67 4.31 -5.27 -1.81
C VAL A 67 4.94 -6.15 -2.88
N ILE A 68 6.06 -6.81 -2.56
CA ILE A 68 6.87 -7.54 -3.54
C ILE A 68 6.90 -9.03 -3.19
N TYR A 69 6.53 -9.87 -4.15
CA TYR A 69 6.66 -11.32 -4.07
C TYR A 69 7.81 -11.78 -4.98
N ARG A 70 8.94 -12.18 -4.41
CA ARG A 70 10.18 -12.54 -5.14
C ARG A 70 10.42 -14.06 -5.13
N THR A 71 9.50 -14.83 -5.69
CA THR A 71 9.71 -16.27 -5.95
C THR A 71 9.59 -16.58 -7.44
N VAL A 72 10.29 -17.62 -7.91
CA VAL A 72 10.30 -18.02 -9.34
C VAL A 72 8.90 -18.32 -9.88
N TYR A 73 7.99 -18.73 -9.01
CA TYR A 73 6.61 -19.08 -9.34
C TYR A 73 5.59 -17.99 -8.95
N ALA A 74 6.00 -16.88 -8.32
CA ALA A 74 5.08 -15.81 -7.90
C ALA A 74 4.25 -15.26 -9.07
N ARG A 75 4.90 -14.96 -10.20
CA ARG A 75 4.23 -14.48 -11.41
C ARG A 75 3.24 -15.51 -11.95
N LYS A 76 3.64 -16.78 -11.99
CA LYS A 76 2.79 -17.87 -12.48
C LYS A 76 1.53 -18.00 -11.63
N GLN A 77 1.70 -18.01 -10.30
CA GLN A 77 0.61 -18.11 -9.32
C GLN A 77 -0.30 -16.88 -9.32
N TYR A 78 0.23 -15.70 -9.66
CA TYR A 78 -0.55 -14.48 -9.66
C TYR A 78 -1.40 -14.32 -10.93
N TYR A 79 -0.85 -14.60 -12.11
CA TYR A 79 -1.51 -14.29 -13.40
C TYR A 79 -2.25 -15.46 -14.04
N ILE A 80 -1.89 -16.71 -13.70
CA ILE A 80 -2.53 -17.88 -14.29
C ILE A 80 -3.67 -18.33 -13.37
N PRO A 81 -4.92 -18.37 -13.85
CA PRO A 81 -6.03 -18.90 -13.07
C PRO A 81 -5.79 -20.39 -12.84
N MET A 82 -5.67 -20.77 -11.56
CA MET A 82 -5.53 -22.15 -11.12
C MET A 82 -6.65 -22.46 -10.14
N GLN A 83 -7.00 -23.74 -10.01
CA GLN A 83 -7.90 -24.15 -8.96
C GLN A 83 -7.15 -24.10 -7.64
N HIS A 84 -7.54 -23.17 -6.78
CA HIS A 84 -6.99 -23.05 -5.45
C HIS A 84 -8.05 -23.41 -4.40
N GLU A 85 -7.64 -24.10 -3.34
CA GLU A 85 -8.52 -24.50 -2.25
C GLU A 85 -8.57 -23.41 -1.15
N ASN A 86 -9.52 -23.48 -0.22
CA ASN A 86 -9.55 -22.64 0.99
C ASN A 86 -9.53 -21.11 0.74
N ASN A 87 -10.36 -20.63 -0.19
CA ASN A 87 -10.48 -19.20 -0.56
C ASN A 87 -9.19 -18.55 -1.08
N ARG A 88 -8.19 -19.36 -1.46
CA ARG A 88 -7.02 -18.87 -2.17
C ARG A 88 -7.40 -18.54 -3.61
N THR A 89 -6.72 -17.57 -4.20
CA THR A 89 -7.05 -17.10 -5.56
C THR A 89 -5.83 -16.51 -6.24
N GLU A 90 -5.83 -16.61 -7.56
CA GLU A 90 -5.04 -15.78 -8.46
C GLU A 90 -5.34 -14.29 -8.22
N TYR A 91 -4.49 -13.38 -8.69
CA TYR A 91 -4.70 -11.93 -8.51
C TYR A 91 -5.14 -11.52 -7.08
N TRP A 92 -4.62 -12.19 -6.04
CA TRP A 92 -5.10 -12.05 -4.66
C TRP A 92 -5.17 -10.61 -4.16
N PHE A 93 -4.31 -9.73 -4.67
CA PHE A 93 -4.35 -8.30 -4.36
C PHE A 93 -5.60 -7.61 -4.93
N GLU A 94 -6.01 -7.95 -6.15
CA GLU A 94 -7.22 -7.42 -6.78
C GLU A 94 -8.47 -7.98 -6.12
N HIS A 95 -8.48 -9.28 -5.79
CA HIS A 95 -9.57 -9.87 -5.00
C HIS A 95 -9.67 -9.25 -3.61
N MET A 96 -8.55 -9.02 -2.93
CA MET A 96 -8.51 -8.30 -1.65
C MET A 96 -9.15 -6.91 -1.78
N LYS A 97 -8.78 -6.18 -2.83
CA LYS A 97 -9.33 -4.85 -3.14
C LYS A 97 -10.84 -4.90 -3.38
N ASN A 98 -11.33 -5.89 -4.11
CA ASN A 98 -12.75 -6.05 -4.44
C ASN A 98 -13.57 -6.53 -3.22
N ASN A 99 -12.99 -7.33 -2.33
CA ASN A 99 -13.63 -7.84 -1.11
C ASN A 99 -13.66 -6.81 0.05
N GLY A 100 -13.75 -5.52 -0.28
CA GLY A 100 -13.78 -4.43 0.71
C GLY A 100 -12.44 -4.09 1.35
N GLY A 101 -11.33 -4.68 0.89
CA GLY A 101 -10.00 -4.38 1.41
C GLY A 101 -9.60 -2.92 1.23
N LYS A 102 -10.01 -2.27 0.13
CA LYS A 102 -9.78 -0.83 -0.08
C LYS A 102 -10.34 0.01 1.08
N ALA A 103 -11.60 -0.21 1.44
CA ALA A 103 -12.26 0.56 2.49
C ALA A 103 -11.59 0.34 3.85
N ALA A 104 -11.14 -0.88 4.13
CA ALA A 104 -10.46 -1.19 5.38
C ALA A 104 -9.04 -0.60 5.46
N ILE A 105 -8.28 -0.64 4.37
CA ILE A 105 -6.95 0.01 4.30
C ILE A 105 -7.09 1.52 4.49
N LEU A 106 -8.08 2.13 3.85
CA LEU A 106 -8.38 3.56 4.02
C LEU A 106 -8.75 3.89 5.47
N LYS A 107 -9.56 3.05 6.12
CA LYS A 107 -9.90 3.21 7.54
C LYS A 107 -8.66 3.11 8.44
N ALA A 108 -7.80 2.11 8.23
CA ALA A 108 -6.57 1.94 8.99
C ALA A 108 -5.60 3.12 8.79
N ALA A 109 -5.49 3.63 7.56
CA ALA A 109 -4.70 4.83 7.26
C ALA A 109 -5.25 6.07 7.98
N GLN A 110 -6.57 6.24 8.01
CA GLN A 110 -7.22 7.34 8.72
C GLN A 110 -7.00 7.25 10.24
N GLU A 111 -7.07 6.05 10.82
CA GLU A 111 -6.76 5.81 12.23
C GLU A 111 -5.30 6.13 12.56
N ALA A 112 -4.36 5.78 11.66
CA ALA A 112 -2.94 6.11 11.81
C ALA A 112 -2.66 7.62 11.71
N LEU A 113 -3.41 8.35 10.87
CA LEU A 113 -3.33 9.81 10.77
C LEU A 113 -3.85 10.53 12.01
N ASN A 114 -4.86 9.96 12.67
CA ASN A 114 -5.52 10.54 13.84
C ASN A 114 -4.84 10.20 15.17
N LYS A 115 -3.91 9.26 15.17
CA LYS A 115 -2.96 9.04 16.29
C LYS A 115 -1.93 10.15 16.35
#